data_AF-A0A2T4PXB8-F1
#
_entry.id   AF-A0A2T4PXB8-F1
#
_cell.length_a   1.000
_cell.length_b   1.000
_cell.length_c   1.000
_cell.angle_alpha   90.00
_cell.angle_beta   90.00
_cell.angle_gamma   90.00
#
_symmetry.space_group_name_H-M   'P 1'
#
loop_
_entity.id
_entity.type
_entity.pdbx_description
1 polymer ?
#
loop_
_entity_poly.entity_id
_entity_poly.type
_entity_poly.pdbx_seq_one_letter_code
_entity_poly.pdbx_strand_id
1 'polypeptide(L)' 'MANNLYRNKEFFIDNKIGTINQLEGRFSFINQLDKYNNKILKYKSFEKNSVGHQKNLESLYKINNESSNTQIFKHLNT' A
#
# COMPACT_ATOMS: atom_id res chain seq x y z
N MET A 1 -24.16 6.46 -3.94
CA MET A 1 -24.60 7.86 -3.75
C MET A 1 -24.15 8.76 -4.91
N ALA A 2 -22.84 9.01 -5.12
CA ALA A 2 -22.37 9.89 -6.20
C ALA A 2 -22.84 9.48 -7.60
N ASN A 3 -22.80 8.20 -7.97
CA ASN A 3 -23.30 7.74 -9.26
C ASN A 3 -24.79 8.12 -9.50
N ASN A 4 -25.64 7.98 -8.48
CA ASN A 4 -27.03 8.40 -8.57
C ASN A 4 -27.14 9.92 -8.66
N LEU A 5 -26.35 10.66 -7.88
CA LEU A 5 -26.32 12.13 -7.96
C LEU A 5 -25.96 12.61 -9.38
N TYR A 6 -24.97 12.01 -10.03
CA TYR A 6 -24.57 12.42 -11.38
C TYR A 6 -25.60 12.05 -12.46
N ARG A 7 -26.23 10.88 -12.35
CA ARG A 7 -27.18 10.39 -13.36
C ARG A 7 -28.59 10.99 -13.18
N ASN A 8 -29.02 11.14 -11.94
CA ASN A 8 -30.41 11.41 -11.59
C ASN A 8 -30.58 12.76 -10.85
N LYS A 9 -29.48 13.48 -10.56
CA LYS A 9 -29.46 14.72 -9.75
C LYS A 9 -29.95 14.55 -8.31
N GLU A 10 -30.14 13.32 -7.85
CA GLU A 10 -30.54 12.99 -6.49
C GLU A 10 -29.91 11.67 -6.04
N PHE A 11 -29.86 11.45 -4.74
CA PHE A 11 -29.44 10.19 -4.15
C PHE A 11 -30.13 9.99 -2.81
N PHE A 12 -30.14 8.74 -2.35
CA PHE A 12 -30.81 8.38 -1.11
C PHE A 12 -29.81 7.91 -0.06
N ILE A 13 -30.11 8.24 1.19
CA ILE A 13 -29.48 7.76 2.41
C ILE A 13 -30.61 7.25 3.30
N ASP A 14 -30.55 5.99 3.71
CA ASP A 14 -31.57 5.35 4.55
C ASP A 14 -33.00 5.59 4.02
N ASN A 15 -33.17 5.36 2.72
CA ASN A 15 -34.41 5.53 1.96
C ASN A 15 -34.97 6.98 1.93
N LYS A 16 -34.20 7.98 2.35
CA LYS A 16 -34.55 9.42 2.27
C LYS A 16 -33.63 10.15 1.31
N ILE A 17 -34.11 11.21 0.69
CA ILE A 17 -33.29 12.05 -0.18
C ILE A 17 -32.13 12.64 0.65
N GLY A 18 -30.91 12.41 0.21
CA GLY A 18 -29.70 12.88 0.86
C GLY A 18 -29.32 14.29 0.41
N THR A 19 -28.63 15.03 1.28
CA THR A 19 -28.11 16.37 0.98
C THR A 19 -26.63 16.33 0.61
N ILE A 20 -26.15 17.29 -0.19
CA ILE A 20 -24.72 17.37 -0.58
C ILE A 20 -23.79 17.35 0.64
N ASN A 21 -24.14 18.04 1.72
CA ASN A 21 -23.35 18.04 2.97
C ASN A 21 -23.23 16.64 3.59
N GLN A 22 -24.31 15.84 3.55
CA GLN A 22 -24.26 14.45 4.03
C GLN A 22 -23.37 13.57 3.13
N LEU A 23 -23.40 13.80 1.81
CA LEU A 23 -22.53 13.09 0.87
C LEU A 23 -21.05 13.43 1.11
N GLU A 24 -20.75 14.72 1.26
CA GLU A 24 -19.41 15.22 1.53
C GLU A 24 -18.88 14.69 2.88
N GLY A 25 -19.69 14.73 3.93
CA GLY A 25 -19.34 14.17 5.24
C GLY A 25 -19.00 12.68 5.17
N ARG A 26 -19.77 11.89 4.40
CA ARG A 26 -19.51 10.45 4.20
C ARG A 26 -18.23 10.19 3.41
N PHE A 27 -17.94 10.98 2.38
CA PHE A 27 -16.68 10.86 1.63
C PHE A 27 -15.46 11.29 2.45
N SER A 28 -15.59 12.34 3.26
CA SER A 28 -14.55 12.75 4.20
C SER A 28 -14.26 11.63 5.20
N PHE A 29 -15.29 10.99 5.75
CA PHE A 29 -15.13 9.87 6.68
C PHE A 29 -14.43 8.68 6.04
N ILE A 30 -14.83 8.26 4.83
CA ILE A 30 -14.17 7.17 4.09
C ILE A 30 -12.69 7.51 3.87
N ASN A 31 -12.39 8.72 3.41
CA ASN A 31 -11.01 9.17 3.20
C ASN A 31 -10.17 9.16 4.48
N GLN A 32 -10.76 9.54 5.61
CA GLN A 32 -10.08 9.48 6.92
C GLN A 32 -9.77 8.03 7.32
N LEU A 33 -10.72 7.11 7.14
CA LEU A 33 -10.51 5.68 7.39
C LEU A 33 -9.42 5.10 6.50
N ASP A 34 -9.43 5.40 5.20
CA ASP A 34 -8.41 4.92 4.26
C ASP A 34 -7.03 5.44 4.64
N LYS A 35 -6.90 6.73 4.98
CA LYS A 35 -5.64 7.31 5.46
C LYS A 35 -5.14 6.62 6.73
N TYR A 36 -6.03 6.33 7.67
CA TYR A 36 -5.69 5.64 8.91
C TYR A 36 -5.19 4.21 8.63
N ASN A 37 -5.91 3.45 7.81
CA ASN A 37 -5.55 2.09 7.43
C ASN A 37 -4.20 2.05 6.70
N ASN A 38 -4.00 2.96 5.74
CA ASN A 38 -2.73 3.09 5.01
C ASN A 38 -1.58 3.44 5.94
N LYS A 39 -1.81 4.30 6.96
CA LYS A 39 -0.82 4.62 7.99
C LYS A 39 -0.42 3.38 8.81
N ILE A 40 -1.39 2.56 9.24
CA ILE A 40 -1.10 1.29 9.94
C ILE A 40 -0.28 0.35 9.06
N LEU A 41 -0.68 0.15 7.80
CA LEU A 41 0.03 -0.72 6.87
C LEU A 41 1.47 -0.26 6.67
N LYS A 42 1.69 1.05 6.56
CA LYS A 42 3.02 1.66 6.45
C LYS A 42 3.88 1.42 7.69
N TYR A 43 3.35 1.54 8.90
CA TYR A 43 4.11 1.20 10.10
C TYR A 43 4.48 -0.28 10.16
N LYS A 44 3.52 -1.17 9.85
CA LYS A 44 3.77 -2.61 9.80
C LYS A 44 4.84 -2.97 8.77
N SER A 45 4.86 -2.31 7.61
CA SER A 45 5.91 -2.55 6.61
C SER A 45 7.28 -2.05 7.07
N PHE A 46 7.34 -0.92 7.80
CA PHE A 46 8.59 -0.45 8.40
C PHE A 46 9.10 -1.36 9.50
N GLU A 47 8.24 -1.88 10.39
CA GLU A 47 8.65 -2.84 11.42
C GLU A 47 9.23 -4.12 10.79
N LYS A 48 8.56 -4.64 9.75
CA LYS A 48 9.05 -5.80 8.98
C LYS A 48 10.34 -5.52 8.22
N ASN A 49 10.57 -4.29 7.79
CA ASN A 49 11.80 -3.86 7.12
C ASN A 49 12.85 -3.31 8.10
N SER A 50 12.65 -3.45 9.41
CA SER A 50 13.63 -3.02 10.40
C SER A 50 14.97 -3.71 10.17
N VAL A 51 16.08 -3.04 10.52
CA VAL A 51 17.45 -3.55 10.32
C VAL A 51 17.62 -4.99 10.83
N GLY A 52 16.95 -5.35 11.92
CA GLY A 52 16.94 -6.72 12.45
C GLY A 52 16.36 -7.78 11.51
N HIS A 53 15.35 -7.43 10.71
CA HIS A 53 14.76 -8.29 9.68
C HIS A 53 15.53 -8.24 8.35
N GLN A 54 16.30 -7.17 8.11
CA GLN A 54 17.20 -7.04 6.96
C GLN A 54 18.56 -7.73 7.15
N LYS A 55 18.92 -8.17 8.36
CA LYS A 55 20.16 -8.93 8.63
C LYS A 55 20.31 -10.17 7.73
N ASN A 56 19.20 -10.83 7.42
CA ASN A 56 19.18 -11.98 6.51
C ASN A 56 19.14 -11.56 5.02
N LEU A 57 18.71 -10.34 4.69
CA LEU A 57 18.76 -9.80 3.34
C LEU A 57 20.18 -9.35 2.96
N GLU A 58 20.95 -8.77 3.89
CA GLU A 58 22.36 -8.43 3.68
C GLU A 58 23.22 -9.68 3.40
N SER A 59 23.00 -10.77 4.14
CA SER A 59 23.68 -12.04 3.89
C SER A 59 23.30 -12.61 2.53
N LEU A 60 22.03 -12.53 2.12
CA LEU A 60 21.58 -13.00 0.80
C LEU A 60 22.17 -12.14 -0.34
N TYR A 61 22.27 -10.83 -0.18
CA TYR A 61 22.94 -9.95 -1.14
C TYR A 61 24.44 -10.25 -1.24
N LYS A 62 25.14 -10.52 -0.13
CA LYS A 62 26.55 -10.96 -0.13
C LYS A 62 26.72 -12.32 -0.82
N ILE A 63 25.88 -13.30 -0.50
CA ILE A 63 25.90 -14.63 -1.11
C ILE A 63 25.64 -14.56 -2.63
N ASN A 64 24.70 -13.72 -3.08
CA ASN A 64 24.41 -13.53 -4.51
C ASN A 64 25.55 -12.82 -5.25
N ASN A 65 26.28 -11.91 -4.60
CA ASN A 65 27.45 -11.25 -5.17
C ASN A 65 28.69 -12.17 -5.20
N GLU A 66 28.88 -13.03 -4.20
CA GLU A 66 29.96 -14.03 -4.20
C GLU A 66 29.70 -15.16 -5.21
N SER A 67 28.45 -15.61 -5.35
CA SER A 67 28.06 -16.63 -6.34
C SER A 67 28.11 -16.13 -7.78
N SER A 68 27.79 -14.85 -8.03
CA SER A 68 27.97 -14.24 -9.36
C SER A 68 29.44 -14.01 -9.69
N ASN A 69 30.28 -13.57 -8.73
CA ASN A 69 31.73 -13.48 -8.92
C ASN A 69 32.38 -14.86 -9.19
N THR A 70 32.01 -15.90 -8.45
CA THR A 70 32.54 -17.26 -8.69
C THR A 70 32.06 -17.86 -10.01
N GLN A 71 30.87 -17.51 -10.49
CA GLN A 71 30.46 -17.83 -11.85
C GLN A 71 31.34 -17.08 -12.86
N ILE A 72 31.62 -15.79 -12.65
CA ILE A 72 32.48 -14.96 -13.51
C ILE A 72 33.88 -15.58 -13.71
N PHE A 73 34.51 -16.03 -12.63
CA PHE A 73 35.83 -16.65 -12.71
C PHE A 73 35.85 -18.08 -13.28
N LYS A 74 34.71 -18.77 -13.39
CA LYS A 74 34.63 -20.10 -14.01
C LYS A 74 34.79 -20.07 -15.54
N HIS A 75 34.39 -18.98 -16.20
CA HIS A 75 34.55 -18.82 -17.65
C HIS A 75 35.82 -18.08 -18.07
N LEU A 76 36.60 -17.58 -17.10
CA LEU A 76 37.91 -16.98 -17.35
C LEU A 76 39.06 -18.01 -17.26
N ASN A 77 38.77 -19.22 -16.76
CA ASN A 77 39.74 -20.32 -16.58
C ASN A 77 39.49 -21.51 -17.54
N THR A 78 38.76 -21.30 -18.64
CA THR A 78 38.60 -22.23 -19.77
C THR A 78 39.30 -21.67 -21.00
#